data_AF-A0A1G2SCQ7-F1
#
_entry.id   AF-A0A1G2SCQ7-F1
#
_cell.length_a   1.000
_cell.length_b   1.000
_cell.length_c   1.000
_cell.angle_alpha   90.00
_cell.angle_beta   90.00
_cell.angle_gamma   90.00
#
_symmetry.space_group_name_H-M   'P 1'
#
loop_
_entity.id
_entity.type
_entity.pdbx_description
1 polymer ?
#
loop_
_entity_poly.entity_id
_entity_poly.type
_entity_poly.pdbx_seq_one_letter_code
_entity_poly.pdbx_strand_id
1 'polypeptide(L)'
;MDTDEIDIQAGARIYNNGKFRDLSSASGSTADLVATPSLGAVVSGDYSKWLDIANITWNTSGTYSKEWTASSTVATTTVFTIGDLQPAHYYIVSVDDVAQQTLQADGNGRIAYTYTGGYSVHTFNVDPDTTAPTTPTASLTSNISGGGTQTFTWTASSDASSGLLKYQLYVDGAIKNDSIATTTTQTSATGFSCGSHSWYISAVDNEGNSVSSNTQTFSVSSCGGGGTFYGPPSALPGYLTPRMQTIAPDGTVTYLDTPTPAATPTPPTVSTPSRAPSSFLRSLKYGSKGNDVSALQEFLKKDQTLYPEGLVTGFFGPATQRAIRRFQEKYDIASSSTPGYGTVGPKTRAKLNALIK
;
A
#
# COMPACT_ATOMS: atom_id res chain seq x y z
N MET A 1 13.46 -16.17 -40.40
CA MET A 1 14.49 -15.24 -39.90
C MET A 1 14.59 -15.62 -38.45
N ASP A 2 15.43 -16.63 -38.23
CA ASP A 2 15.44 -17.46 -37.03
C ASP A 2 15.80 -16.62 -35.82
N THR A 3 15.05 -16.82 -34.74
CA THR A 3 15.15 -16.08 -33.50
C THR A 3 16.53 -16.29 -32.90
N ASP A 4 17.20 -15.18 -32.53
CA ASP A 4 18.54 -15.13 -31.91
C ASP A 4 18.51 -15.66 -30.46
N GLU A 5 17.86 -16.80 -30.22
CA GLU A 5 17.66 -17.35 -28.88
C GLU A 5 18.68 -18.44 -28.57
N ILE A 6 19.30 -18.36 -27.40
CA ILE A 6 20.30 -19.32 -26.93
C ILE A 6 19.60 -20.48 -26.22
N ASP A 7 19.96 -21.73 -26.54
CA ASP A 7 19.45 -22.89 -25.79
C ASP A 7 19.97 -22.87 -24.35
N ILE A 8 19.05 -22.94 -23.39
CA ILE A 8 19.31 -22.79 -21.96
C ILE A 8 20.22 -23.92 -21.45
N GLN A 9 19.99 -25.16 -21.90
CA GLN A 9 20.77 -26.32 -21.43
C GLN A 9 22.10 -26.41 -22.18
N ALA A 10 22.10 -26.10 -23.47
CA ALA A 10 23.29 -26.25 -24.28
C ALA A 10 24.28 -25.09 -24.15
N GLY A 11 23.83 -23.91 -23.69
CA GLY A 11 24.63 -22.69 -23.74
C GLY A 11 25.02 -22.31 -25.17
N ALA A 12 25.91 -21.34 -25.34
CA ALA A 12 26.33 -20.89 -26.66
C ALA A 12 27.80 -20.46 -26.70
N ARG A 13 28.47 -20.83 -27.79
CA ARG A 13 29.71 -20.20 -28.23
C ARG A 13 29.38 -19.08 -29.20
N ILE A 14 29.73 -17.85 -28.83
CA ILE A 14 29.63 -16.66 -29.66
C ILE A 14 30.93 -16.45 -30.43
N TYR A 15 30.80 -16.12 -31.70
CA TYR A 15 31.90 -15.78 -32.60
C TYR A 15 31.99 -14.27 -32.79
N ASN A 16 33.14 -13.78 -33.29
CA ASN A 16 33.37 -12.34 -33.47
C ASN A 16 32.35 -11.64 -34.39
N ASN A 17 31.68 -12.38 -35.27
CA ASN A 17 30.63 -11.88 -36.17
C ASN A 17 29.24 -11.86 -35.51
N GLY A 18 29.16 -12.10 -34.19
CA GLY A 18 27.92 -12.12 -33.42
C GLY A 18 27.08 -13.38 -33.60
N LYS A 19 27.43 -14.28 -34.53
CA LYS A 19 26.75 -15.56 -34.66
C LYS A 19 27.14 -16.49 -33.52
N PHE A 20 26.29 -17.46 -33.25
CA PHE A 20 26.54 -18.45 -32.21
C PHE A 20 26.35 -19.89 -32.68
N ARG A 21 26.84 -20.83 -31.88
CA ARG A 21 26.54 -22.27 -31.95
C ARG A 21 26.40 -22.82 -30.53
N ASP A 22 25.53 -23.79 -30.35
CA ASP A 22 25.35 -24.46 -29.06
C ASP A 22 26.64 -25.17 -28.61
N LEU A 23 26.93 -25.17 -27.30
CA LEU A 23 28.12 -25.87 -26.76
C LEU A 23 27.88 -27.38 -26.62
N SER A 24 26.62 -27.80 -26.52
CA SER A 24 26.22 -29.21 -26.48
C SER A 24 24.93 -29.45 -27.26
N SER A 25 24.31 -30.62 -27.10
CA SER A 25 23.03 -30.93 -27.73
C SER A 25 21.92 -30.01 -27.21
N ALA A 26 21.17 -29.41 -28.12
CA ALA A 26 20.01 -28.58 -27.81
C ALA A 26 18.90 -29.37 -27.10
N SER A 27 18.21 -28.69 -26.19
CA SER A 27 17.05 -29.17 -25.44
C SER A 27 15.72 -28.62 -25.98
N GLY A 28 15.77 -27.55 -26.78
CA GLY A 28 14.61 -26.85 -27.31
C GLY A 28 14.00 -25.82 -26.34
N SER A 29 14.60 -25.62 -25.16
CA SER A 29 14.26 -24.53 -24.26
C SER A 29 15.25 -23.39 -24.47
N THR A 30 14.75 -22.22 -24.84
CA THR A 30 15.57 -21.12 -25.33
C THR A 30 15.42 -19.86 -24.46
N ALA A 31 16.45 -19.02 -24.48
CA ALA A 31 16.53 -17.72 -23.82
C ALA A 31 16.66 -16.62 -24.88
N ASP A 32 15.85 -15.55 -24.80
CA ASP A 32 16.05 -14.32 -25.58
C ASP A 32 17.27 -13.54 -25.07
N LEU A 33 18.47 -14.08 -25.33
CA LEU A 33 19.76 -13.55 -24.91
C LEU A 33 20.67 -13.40 -26.12
N VAL A 34 21.04 -12.15 -26.42
CA VAL A 34 22.00 -11.84 -27.49
C VAL A 34 23.26 -11.24 -26.88
N ALA A 35 24.43 -11.73 -27.28
CA ALA A 35 25.72 -11.16 -26.89
C ALA A 35 26.53 -10.80 -28.14
N THR A 36 26.98 -9.55 -28.23
CA THR A 36 27.75 -9.07 -29.38
C THR A 36 28.95 -8.23 -28.94
N PRO A 37 30.05 -8.23 -29.72
CA PRO A 37 31.15 -7.30 -29.48
C PRO A 37 30.69 -5.85 -29.68
N SER A 38 31.20 -4.92 -28.87
CA SER A 38 30.93 -3.49 -29.11
C SER A 38 31.53 -3.02 -30.45
N LEU A 39 30.83 -2.15 -31.17
CA LEU A 39 31.27 -1.54 -32.43
C LEU A 39 32.70 -0.97 -32.30
N GLY A 40 33.62 -1.46 -33.14
CA GLY A 40 35.02 -1.00 -33.18
C GLY A 40 36.08 -2.05 -32.81
N ALA A 41 35.67 -3.23 -32.33
CA ALA A 41 36.59 -4.35 -32.16
C ALA A 41 36.99 -4.93 -33.54
N VAL A 42 38.11 -4.44 -34.10
CA VAL A 42 38.75 -5.09 -35.25
C VAL A 42 39.43 -6.36 -34.74
N VAL A 43 38.81 -7.50 -34.97
CA VAL A 43 39.40 -8.81 -34.65
C VAL A 43 39.34 -9.69 -35.89
N SER A 44 40.52 -10.09 -36.37
CA SER A 44 40.69 -10.91 -37.56
C SER A 44 40.14 -12.34 -37.37
N GLY A 45 39.32 -12.78 -38.33
CA GLY A 45 38.81 -14.16 -38.47
C GLY A 45 37.37 -14.36 -37.97
N ASP A 46 36.42 -14.54 -38.90
CA ASP A 46 34.95 -14.64 -38.69
C ASP A 46 34.44 -15.78 -37.77
N TYR A 47 35.32 -16.68 -37.34
CA TYR A 47 34.98 -17.86 -36.52
C TYR A 47 35.90 -18.05 -35.33
N SER A 48 36.66 -17.03 -34.95
CA SER A 48 37.42 -17.05 -33.70
C SER A 48 36.44 -17.11 -32.52
N LYS A 49 36.62 -18.08 -31.63
CA LYS A 49 35.87 -18.16 -30.36
C LYS A 49 36.02 -16.82 -29.65
N TRP A 50 34.90 -16.16 -29.37
CA TRP A 50 34.92 -14.84 -28.77
C TRP A 50 34.33 -14.84 -27.36
N LEU A 51 33.23 -15.55 -27.10
CA LEU A 51 32.62 -15.64 -25.76
C LEU A 51 31.92 -16.99 -25.65
N ASP A 52 32.01 -17.66 -24.50
CA ASP A 52 31.13 -18.79 -24.18
C ASP A 52 30.13 -18.33 -23.11
N ILE A 53 28.85 -18.62 -23.34
CA ILE A 53 27.73 -18.43 -22.41
C ILE A 53 27.26 -19.81 -21.94
N ALA A 54 27.07 -19.98 -20.63
CA ALA A 54 26.63 -21.24 -20.02
C ALA A 54 25.86 -20.99 -18.72
N ASN A 55 25.37 -22.08 -18.09
CA ASN A 55 24.67 -22.06 -16.80
C ASN A 55 23.50 -21.07 -16.80
N ILE A 56 22.63 -21.16 -17.80
CA ILE A 56 21.55 -20.21 -18.01
C ILE A 56 20.36 -20.62 -17.13
N THR A 57 19.82 -19.65 -16.39
CA THR A 57 18.50 -19.73 -15.75
C THR A 57 17.64 -18.61 -16.31
N TRP A 58 16.51 -18.97 -16.93
CA TRP A 58 15.66 -18.03 -17.67
C TRP A 58 14.22 -18.04 -17.16
N ASN A 59 13.93 -17.30 -16.09
CA ASN A 59 12.57 -17.27 -15.54
C ASN A 59 11.71 -16.25 -16.29
N THR A 60 10.63 -16.69 -16.93
CA THR A 60 9.69 -15.85 -17.70
C THR A 60 8.34 -15.65 -17.01
N SER A 61 8.24 -16.03 -15.73
CA SER A 61 7.04 -15.86 -14.92
C SER A 61 7.37 -15.52 -13.47
N GLY A 62 6.47 -14.85 -12.75
CA GLY A 62 6.71 -14.48 -11.36
C GLY A 62 7.79 -13.40 -11.23
N THR A 63 9.01 -13.79 -10.85
CA THR A 63 10.12 -12.84 -10.60
C THR A 63 10.79 -12.32 -11.88
N TYR A 64 10.59 -12.96 -13.04
CA TYR A 64 11.25 -12.60 -14.29
C TYR A 64 12.79 -12.58 -14.24
N SER A 65 13.41 -13.20 -13.23
CA SER A 65 14.84 -13.20 -12.97
C SER A 65 15.63 -14.01 -14.01
N LYS A 66 16.77 -13.47 -14.45
CA LYS A 66 17.67 -14.11 -15.41
C LYS A 66 19.07 -14.26 -14.81
N GLU A 67 19.71 -15.39 -15.09
CA GLU A 67 21.10 -15.63 -14.70
C GLU A 67 21.84 -16.38 -15.82
N TRP A 68 23.10 -16.03 -16.05
CA TRP A 68 23.99 -16.81 -16.90
C TRP A 68 25.44 -16.57 -16.51
N THR A 69 26.32 -17.46 -16.95
CA THR A 69 27.78 -17.26 -16.87
C THR A 69 28.34 -16.93 -18.24
N ALA A 70 29.33 -16.04 -18.30
CA ALA A 70 30.07 -15.74 -19.52
C ALA A 70 31.59 -15.81 -19.30
N SER A 71 32.32 -16.39 -20.26
CA SER A 71 33.78 -16.58 -20.17
C SER A 71 34.48 -16.36 -21.52
N SER A 72 35.67 -15.75 -21.49
CA SER A 72 36.43 -15.43 -22.70
C SER A 72 37.88 -15.04 -22.42
N THR A 73 38.79 -15.51 -23.26
CA THR A 73 40.19 -15.07 -23.23
C THR A 73 40.47 -13.85 -24.09
N VAL A 74 39.49 -13.34 -24.84
CA VAL A 74 39.67 -12.29 -25.87
C VAL A 74 38.64 -11.17 -25.80
N ALA A 75 37.48 -11.39 -25.17
CA ALA A 75 36.45 -10.37 -25.03
C ALA A 75 36.90 -9.30 -24.04
N THR A 76 36.60 -8.05 -24.37
CA THR A 76 36.91 -6.88 -23.55
C THR A 76 35.65 -6.08 -23.26
N THR A 77 34.85 -5.82 -24.30
CA THR A 77 33.56 -5.15 -24.18
C THR A 77 32.50 -5.96 -24.91
N THR A 78 31.42 -6.29 -24.20
CA THR A 78 30.29 -7.06 -24.70
C THR A 78 29.01 -6.31 -24.45
N VAL A 79 28.15 -6.26 -25.46
CA VAL A 79 26.77 -5.80 -25.34
C VAL A 79 25.89 -7.03 -25.19
N PHE A 80 25.25 -7.15 -24.03
CA PHE A 80 24.19 -8.12 -23.79
C PHE A 80 22.84 -7.47 -24.03
N THR A 81 22.00 -8.10 -24.84
CA THR A 81 20.57 -7.78 -24.94
C THR A 81 19.80 -8.91 -24.30
N ILE A 82 19.02 -8.59 -23.28
CA ILE A 82 18.27 -9.53 -22.44
C ILE A 82 16.79 -9.27 -22.69
N GLY A 83 16.06 -10.30 -23.13
CA GLY A 83 14.62 -10.26 -23.36
C GLY A 83 13.82 -11.11 -22.37
N ASP A 84 12.56 -11.36 -22.73
CA ASP A 84 11.54 -12.00 -21.89
C ASP A 84 11.41 -11.36 -20.49
N LEU A 85 11.56 -10.04 -20.42
CA LEU A 85 11.30 -9.24 -19.22
C LEU A 85 9.89 -8.67 -19.28
N GLN A 86 9.35 -8.29 -18.12
CA GLN A 86 8.10 -7.51 -18.08
C GLN A 86 8.35 -6.09 -18.65
N PRO A 87 7.60 -5.66 -19.68
CA PRO A 87 7.81 -4.33 -20.31
C PRO A 87 7.59 -3.17 -19.34
N ALA A 88 8.43 -2.13 -19.43
CA ALA A 88 8.38 -0.91 -18.61
C ALA A 88 8.66 -1.08 -17.09
N HIS A 89 9.18 -2.24 -16.68
CA HIS A 89 9.65 -2.49 -15.30
C HIS A 89 11.16 -2.26 -15.17
N TYR A 90 11.61 -1.98 -13.95
CA TYR A 90 13.02 -1.77 -13.64
C TYR A 90 13.71 -3.06 -13.19
N TYR A 91 14.92 -3.28 -13.70
CA TYR A 91 15.76 -4.44 -13.39
C TYR A 91 17.16 -3.99 -13.00
N ILE A 92 17.73 -4.68 -12.03
CA ILE A 92 19.10 -4.49 -11.57
C ILE A 92 19.96 -5.55 -12.26
N VAL A 93 20.94 -5.09 -13.03
CA VAL A 93 21.98 -5.92 -13.60
C VAL A 93 23.14 -6.02 -12.62
N SER A 94 23.47 -7.23 -12.22
CA SER A 94 24.59 -7.52 -11.32
C SER A 94 25.62 -8.41 -12.00
N VAL A 95 26.89 -8.24 -11.63
CA VAL A 95 27.99 -9.10 -12.05
C VAL A 95 28.71 -9.59 -10.80
N ASP A 96 28.82 -10.91 -10.65
CA ASP A 96 29.36 -11.59 -9.47
C ASP A 96 28.76 -11.04 -8.16
N ASP A 97 27.42 -11.01 -8.08
CA ASP A 97 26.63 -10.50 -6.95
C ASP A 97 26.80 -9.00 -6.66
N VAL A 98 27.52 -8.26 -7.49
CA VAL A 98 27.69 -6.80 -7.36
C VAL A 98 26.81 -6.08 -8.37
N ALA A 99 25.83 -5.33 -7.88
CA ALA A 99 24.98 -4.48 -8.70
C ALA A 99 25.81 -3.47 -9.51
N GLN A 100 25.57 -3.41 -10.82
CA GLN A 100 26.28 -2.55 -11.76
C GLN A 100 25.40 -1.42 -12.27
N GLN A 101 24.19 -1.75 -12.71
CA GLN A 101 23.30 -0.79 -13.36
C GLN A 101 21.84 -1.16 -13.16
N THR A 102 20.99 -0.17 -12.96
CA THR A 102 19.54 -0.33 -13.03
C THR A 102 19.03 0.17 -14.38
N LEU A 103 18.24 -0.67 -15.07
CA LEU A 103 17.73 -0.41 -16.41
C LEU A 103 16.22 -0.65 -16.44
N GLN A 104 15.50 0.19 -17.17
CA GLN A 104 14.09 -0.04 -17.46
C GLN A 104 13.95 -0.86 -18.74
N ALA A 105 13.17 -1.94 -18.69
CA ALA A 105 12.83 -2.72 -19.88
C ALA A 105 12.00 -1.90 -20.87
N ASP A 106 12.31 -2.02 -22.16
CA ASP A 106 11.57 -1.36 -23.22
C ASP A 106 10.14 -1.93 -23.38
N GLY A 107 9.38 -1.39 -24.33
CA GLY A 107 8.01 -1.84 -24.60
C GLY A 107 7.90 -3.29 -25.08
N ASN A 108 9.00 -3.92 -25.47
CA ASN A 108 9.08 -5.32 -25.89
C ASN A 108 9.66 -6.22 -24.79
N GLY A 109 9.93 -5.68 -23.59
CA GLY A 109 10.50 -6.47 -22.50
C GLY A 109 11.99 -6.75 -22.67
N ARG A 110 12.74 -5.81 -23.25
CA ARG A 110 14.19 -5.94 -23.45
C ARG A 110 15.00 -4.86 -22.74
N ILE A 111 16.18 -5.23 -22.26
CA ILE A 111 17.23 -4.30 -21.80
C ILE A 111 18.54 -4.59 -22.54
N ALA A 112 19.37 -3.57 -22.69
CA ALA A 112 20.72 -3.70 -23.21
C ALA A 112 21.75 -3.23 -22.16
N TYR A 113 22.69 -4.10 -21.80
CA TYR A 113 23.76 -3.84 -20.86
C TYR A 113 25.12 -4.01 -21.53
N THR A 114 26.01 -3.03 -21.33
CA THR A 114 27.39 -3.10 -21.83
C THR A 114 28.33 -3.41 -20.69
N TYR A 115 28.94 -4.59 -20.72
CA TYR A 115 30.01 -4.96 -19.78
C TYR A 115 31.37 -4.66 -20.40
N THR A 116 32.27 -4.02 -19.64
CA THR A 116 33.66 -3.79 -20.03
C THR A 116 34.59 -4.34 -18.95
N GLY A 117 35.38 -5.35 -19.28
CA GLY A 117 36.25 -6.06 -18.33
C GLY A 117 36.93 -7.27 -18.95
N GLY A 118 37.81 -7.92 -18.19
CA GLY A 118 38.36 -9.24 -18.56
C GLY A 118 37.35 -10.34 -18.25
N TYR A 119 37.44 -11.49 -18.94
CA TYR A 119 36.47 -12.56 -18.81
C TYR A 119 37.12 -13.90 -18.40
N SER A 120 37.62 -14.01 -17.16
CA SER A 120 38.00 -15.34 -16.64
C SER A 120 36.77 -16.26 -16.64
N VAL A 121 35.79 -15.97 -15.77
CA VAL A 121 34.38 -16.40 -15.80
C VAL A 121 33.65 -15.40 -14.92
N HIS A 122 32.54 -14.84 -15.41
CA HIS A 122 31.66 -13.95 -14.64
C HIS A 122 30.24 -14.49 -14.63
N THR A 123 29.55 -14.30 -13.50
CA THR A 123 28.12 -14.58 -13.37
C THR A 123 27.36 -13.27 -13.52
N PHE A 124 26.34 -13.27 -14.37
CA PHE A 124 25.49 -12.13 -14.65
C PHE A 124 24.08 -12.43 -14.16
N ASN A 125 23.48 -11.47 -13.47
CA ASN A 125 22.12 -11.56 -12.96
C ASN A 125 21.31 -10.35 -13.43
N VAL A 126 20.06 -10.57 -13.77
CA VAL A 126 19.07 -9.53 -14.06
C VAL A 126 17.84 -9.83 -13.21
N ASP A 127 17.66 -9.02 -12.16
CA ASP A 127 16.59 -9.20 -11.17
C ASP A 127 15.69 -7.97 -11.13
N PRO A 128 14.37 -8.13 -10.89
CA PRO A 128 13.46 -6.99 -10.77
C PRO A 128 13.82 -6.12 -9.55
N ASP A 129 13.62 -4.81 -9.67
CA ASP A 129 13.79 -3.92 -8.53
C ASP A 129 12.72 -4.18 -7.45
N THR A 130 13.15 -4.58 -6.27
CA THR A 130 12.26 -4.79 -5.11
C THR A 130 12.65 -3.89 -3.94
N THR A 131 13.55 -2.93 -4.18
CA THR A 131 14.14 -2.10 -3.15
C THR A 131 13.25 -0.89 -2.91
N ALA A 132 12.70 -0.77 -1.70
CA ALA A 132 11.97 0.44 -1.34
C ALA A 132 12.92 1.65 -1.17
N PRO A 133 12.42 2.88 -1.39
CA PRO A 133 13.21 4.09 -1.15
C PRO A 133 13.74 4.22 0.27
N THR A 134 14.72 5.12 0.47
CA THR A 134 15.14 5.53 1.82
C THR A 134 14.00 6.20 2.59
N THR A 135 13.89 5.94 3.88
CA THR A 135 12.76 6.44 4.68
C THR A 135 12.82 7.96 4.89
N PRO A 136 11.81 8.73 4.42
CA PRO A 136 11.72 10.15 4.77
C PRO A 136 11.33 10.33 6.25
N THR A 137 11.67 11.46 6.84
CA THR A 137 11.29 11.81 8.22
C THR A 137 10.28 12.95 8.22
N ALA A 138 9.09 12.72 8.75
CA ALA A 138 8.05 13.73 8.89
C ALA A 138 8.37 14.68 10.06
N SER A 139 8.36 15.98 9.78
CA SER A 139 8.65 17.03 10.75
C SER A 139 7.45 17.27 11.68
N LEU A 140 7.67 17.81 12.87
CA LEU A 140 6.56 18.29 13.70
C LEU A 140 5.81 19.41 12.99
N THR A 141 4.48 19.39 13.08
CA THR A 141 3.59 20.41 12.50
C THR A 141 2.84 21.16 13.59
N SER A 142 2.72 22.47 13.43
CA SER A 142 1.95 23.31 14.34
C SER A 142 0.45 22.99 14.27
N ASN A 143 -0.24 23.20 15.39
CA ASN A 143 -1.70 23.17 15.42
C ASN A 143 -2.30 24.34 14.62
N ILE A 144 -3.49 24.14 14.05
CA ILE A 144 -4.20 25.17 13.28
C ILE A 144 -5.58 25.48 13.90
N SER A 145 -6.16 26.61 13.49
CA SER A 145 -7.51 27.02 13.90
C SER A 145 -8.43 27.25 12.69
N GLY A 146 -9.74 27.05 12.87
CA GLY A 146 -10.77 27.48 11.92
C GLY A 146 -10.79 26.79 10.55
N GLY A 147 -10.39 25.52 10.46
CA GLY A 147 -10.38 24.79 9.17
C GLY A 147 -9.31 25.28 8.17
N GLY A 148 -8.31 26.01 8.66
CA GLY A 148 -7.22 26.59 7.86
C GLY A 148 -6.34 25.58 7.11
N THR A 149 -5.44 26.11 6.29
CA THR A 149 -4.44 25.33 5.55
C THR A 149 -3.37 24.81 6.49
N GLN A 150 -3.16 23.50 6.50
CA GLN A 150 -2.01 22.86 7.14
C GLN A 150 -0.90 22.66 6.11
N THR A 151 0.32 23.04 6.46
CA THR A 151 1.53 22.71 5.71
C THR A 151 2.26 21.56 6.39
N PHE A 152 2.71 20.60 5.58
CA PHE A 152 3.40 19.38 5.99
C PHE A 152 4.78 19.37 5.36
N THR A 153 5.81 19.06 6.14
CA THR A 153 7.21 19.04 5.70
C THR A 153 7.93 17.77 6.13
N TRP A 154 8.84 17.27 5.30
CA TRP A 154 9.61 16.06 5.57
C TRP A 154 11.06 16.20 5.10
N THR A 155 11.92 15.23 5.42
CA THR A 155 13.24 15.11 4.81
C THR A 155 13.15 14.39 3.47
N ALA A 156 13.99 14.75 2.50
CA ALA A 156 14.01 14.06 1.21
C ALA A 156 14.31 12.56 1.38
N SER A 157 13.64 11.77 0.56
CA SER A 157 13.95 10.38 0.26
C SER A 157 14.72 10.31 -1.06
N SER A 158 15.41 9.21 -1.26
CA SER A 158 16.10 8.82 -2.48
C SER A 158 15.98 7.32 -2.66
N ASP A 159 15.92 6.89 -3.90
CA ASP A 159 16.07 5.50 -4.29
C ASP A 159 17.19 5.41 -5.33
N ALA A 160 18.15 4.51 -5.11
CA ALA A 160 19.31 4.35 -5.99
C ALA A 160 19.05 3.38 -7.14
N SER A 161 17.95 2.63 -7.07
CA SER A 161 17.55 1.61 -8.03
C SER A 161 16.69 2.25 -9.13
N SER A 162 15.37 2.13 -9.05
CA SER A 162 14.43 2.68 -10.04
C SER A 162 14.19 4.19 -9.85
N GLY A 163 14.60 4.78 -8.73
CA GLY A 163 14.40 6.18 -8.42
C GLY A 163 12.98 6.48 -7.95
N LEU A 164 12.75 7.69 -7.42
CA LEU A 164 11.45 8.06 -6.89
C LEU A 164 10.43 8.37 -7.99
N LEU A 165 9.21 7.89 -7.81
CA LEU A 165 8.03 8.24 -8.62
C LEU A 165 7.27 9.42 -8.00
N LYS A 166 6.96 9.33 -6.70
CA LYS A 166 6.14 10.34 -6.00
C LYS A 166 6.22 10.24 -4.49
N TYR A 167 5.77 11.31 -3.82
CA TYR A 167 5.30 11.25 -2.44
C TYR A 167 3.77 11.21 -2.34
N GLN A 168 3.26 10.66 -1.25
CA GLN A 168 1.85 10.64 -0.89
C GLN A 168 1.67 11.12 0.55
N LEU A 169 0.81 12.11 0.77
CA LEU A 169 0.43 12.57 2.10
C LEU A 169 -0.76 11.75 2.59
N TYR A 170 -0.60 11.12 3.75
CA TYR A 170 -1.69 10.47 4.47
C TYR A 170 -2.08 11.30 5.69
N VAL A 171 -3.38 11.52 5.87
CA VAL A 171 -3.96 12.09 7.09
C VAL A 171 -5.06 11.16 7.58
N ASP A 172 -5.00 10.78 8.86
CA ASP A 172 -5.90 9.81 9.51
C ASP A 172 -6.04 8.48 8.75
N GLY A 173 -4.94 8.04 8.16
CA GLY A 173 -4.84 6.80 7.39
C GLY A 173 -5.48 6.85 6.00
N ALA A 174 -5.87 8.03 5.51
CA ALA A 174 -6.37 8.23 4.15
C ALA A 174 -5.44 9.14 3.35
N ILE A 175 -5.29 8.88 2.04
CA ILE A 175 -4.54 9.76 1.15
C ILE A 175 -5.26 11.11 1.10
N LYS A 176 -4.54 12.17 1.48
CA LYS A 176 -4.99 13.56 1.41
C LYS A 176 -4.50 14.21 0.11
N ASN A 177 -3.22 14.04 -0.20
CA ASN A 177 -2.60 14.47 -1.46
C ASN A 177 -1.82 13.28 -2.05
N ASP A 178 -2.03 13.00 -3.34
CA ASP A 178 -1.27 12.01 -4.11
C ASP A 178 -0.37 12.72 -5.13
N SER A 179 0.56 11.98 -5.72
CA SER A 179 1.41 12.43 -6.83
C SER A 179 2.17 13.72 -6.53
N ILE A 180 2.62 13.86 -5.28
CA ILE A 180 3.46 14.98 -4.87
C ILE A 180 4.85 14.79 -5.53
N ALA A 181 5.34 15.82 -6.21
CA ALA A 181 6.60 15.77 -6.94
C ALA A 181 7.78 15.38 -6.04
N THR A 182 8.73 14.62 -6.60
CA THR A 182 9.89 14.09 -5.87
C THR A 182 10.94 15.15 -5.56
N THR A 183 10.87 16.31 -6.21
CA THR A 183 11.74 17.48 -6.01
C THR A 183 11.31 18.39 -4.87
N THR A 184 10.16 18.11 -4.23
CA THR A 184 9.69 18.86 -3.06
C THR A 184 9.68 18.02 -1.80
N THR A 185 9.84 18.69 -0.68
CA THR A 185 9.74 18.13 0.68
C THR A 185 8.66 18.82 1.50
N GLN A 186 7.71 19.47 0.82
CA GLN A 186 6.58 20.17 1.42
C GLN A 186 5.31 20.03 0.58
N THR A 187 4.17 19.94 1.25
CA THR A 187 2.85 20.09 0.65
C THR A 187 1.88 20.76 1.64
N SER A 188 0.71 21.17 1.17
CA SER A 188 -0.33 21.74 2.02
C SER A 188 -1.69 21.12 1.70
N ALA A 189 -2.57 21.07 2.70
CA ALA A 189 -3.95 20.63 2.53
C ALA A 189 -4.90 21.40 3.47
N THR A 190 -6.20 21.33 3.19
CA THR A 190 -7.27 22.02 3.93
C THR A 190 -8.41 21.06 4.25
N GLY A 191 -9.46 21.56 4.92
CA GLY A 191 -10.70 20.80 5.15
C GLY A 191 -10.52 19.71 6.20
N PHE A 192 -9.90 20.08 7.32
CA PHE A 192 -9.77 19.22 8.49
C PHE A 192 -10.91 19.49 9.48
N SER A 193 -11.42 18.43 10.08
CA SER A 193 -12.41 18.54 11.16
C SER A 193 -11.76 19.07 12.44
N CYS A 194 -12.57 19.45 13.42
CA CYS A 194 -12.03 19.74 14.75
C CYS A 194 -11.51 18.49 15.43
N GLY A 195 -10.45 18.65 16.22
CA GLY A 195 -9.84 17.57 16.98
C GLY A 195 -8.43 17.25 16.52
N SER A 196 -7.92 16.12 17.01
CA SER A 196 -6.58 15.65 16.71
C SER A 196 -6.57 14.86 15.40
N HIS A 197 -5.53 15.11 14.61
CA HIS A 197 -5.24 14.45 13.35
C HIS A 197 -3.85 13.84 13.39
N SER A 198 -3.71 12.70 12.74
CA SER A 198 -2.43 12.02 12.52
C SER A 198 -2.03 12.11 11.06
N TRP A 199 -0.74 12.20 10.76
CA TRP A 199 -0.27 12.25 9.39
C TRP A 199 1.12 11.64 9.22
N TYR A 200 1.42 11.19 8.01
CA TYR A 200 2.74 10.73 7.59
C TYR A 200 2.89 10.92 6.07
N ILE A 201 4.12 10.84 5.57
CA ILE A 201 4.42 10.85 4.14
C ILE A 201 4.87 9.44 3.72
N SER A 202 4.41 8.98 2.56
CA SER A 202 4.94 7.78 1.91
C SER A 202 5.77 8.19 0.70
N ALA A 203 7.00 7.70 0.60
CA ALA A 203 7.80 7.75 -0.63
C ALA A 203 7.49 6.49 -1.45
N VAL A 204 7.33 6.65 -2.76
CA VAL A 204 7.05 5.56 -3.71
C VAL A 204 8.04 5.66 -4.86
N ASP A 205 8.69 4.56 -5.22
CA ASP A 205 9.59 4.47 -6.38
C ASP A 205 8.83 4.22 -7.69
N ASN A 206 9.57 4.10 -8.81
CA ASN A 206 8.99 3.84 -10.12
C ASN A 206 8.46 2.40 -10.30
N GLU A 207 8.81 1.50 -9.39
CA GLU A 207 8.37 0.09 -9.38
C GLU A 207 7.18 -0.14 -8.43
N GLY A 208 6.77 0.90 -7.70
CA GLY A 208 5.68 0.87 -6.74
C GLY A 208 6.07 0.40 -5.34
N ASN A 209 7.36 0.12 -5.09
CA ASN A 209 7.83 -0.12 -3.72
C ASN A 209 7.72 1.19 -2.94
N SER A 210 7.39 1.07 -1.66
CA SER A 210 7.09 2.24 -0.85
C SER A 210 7.53 2.10 0.59
N VAL A 211 7.84 3.24 1.19
CA VAL A 211 8.16 3.35 2.61
C VAL A 211 7.48 4.57 3.20
N SER A 212 6.98 4.42 4.42
CA SER A 212 6.32 5.51 5.17
C SER A 212 7.25 6.11 6.22
N SER A 213 7.14 7.41 6.43
CA SER A 213 7.82 8.11 7.52
C SER A 213 7.26 7.71 8.89
N ASN A 214 7.88 8.25 9.95
CA ASN A 214 7.24 8.37 11.26
C ASN A 214 5.88 9.09 11.15
N THR A 215 4.96 8.75 12.05
CA THR A 215 3.67 9.44 12.18
C THR A 215 3.80 10.65 13.10
N GLN A 216 3.25 11.77 12.67
CA GLN A 216 3.16 13.01 13.42
C GLN A 216 1.70 13.37 13.67
N THR A 217 1.45 14.28 14.62
CA THR A 217 0.10 14.74 14.95
C THR A 217 -0.01 16.25 14.95
N PHE A 218 -1.18 16.75 14.61
CA PHE A 218 -1.57 18.14 14.83
C PHE A 218 -3.02 18.18 15.32
N SER A 219 -3.45 19.32 15.85
CA SER A 219 -4.84 19.54 16.28
C SER A 219 -5.43 20.74 15.57
N VAL A 220 -6.72 20.65 15.27
CA VAL A 220 -7.52 21.74 14.71
C VAL A 220 -8.46 22.25 15.79
N SER A 221 -8.37 23.55 16.08
CA SER A 221 -9.16 24.25 17.10
C SER A 221 -10.14 25.25 16.49
N SER A 222 -11.13 25.71 17.26
CA SER A 222 -12.07 26.78 16.86
C SER A 222 -12.88 26.51 15.58
N CYS A 223 -13.39 25.30 15.37
CA CYS A 223 -14.24 24.96 14.21
C CYS A 223 -15.73 25.29 14.43
N GLY A 224 -16.07 25.84 15.59
CA GLY A 224 -17.40 26.39 15.87
C GLY A 224 -17.40 27.89 15.60
N GLY A 225 -18.03 28.31 14.51
CA GLY A 225 -18.40 29.71 14.27
C GLY A 225 -19.52 30.20 15.18
N GLY A 226 -19.54 29.79 16.45
CA GLY A 226 -20.38 30.43 17.45
C GLY A 226 -19.67 31.69 17.88
N GLY A 227 -20.09 32.84 17.35
CA GLY A 227 -19.60 34.14 17.80
C GLY A 227 -19.67 34.21 19.33
N THR A 228 -18.68 34.84 19.95
CA THR A 228 -18.74 35.17 21.37
C THR A 228 -19.98 36.02 21.61
N PHE A 229 -20.98 35.45 22.29
CA PHE A 229 -22.19 36.16 22.65
C PHE A 229 -21.89 37.07 23.84
N TYR A 230 -21.73 38.38 23.59
CA TYR A 230 -21.67 39.39 24.65
C TYR A 230 -23.09 39.88 24.92
N GLY A 231 -23.78 39.22 25.85
CA GLY A 231 -25.13 39.59 26.29
C GLY A 231 -25.62 38.68 27.41
N PRO A 232 -26.74 39.02 28.07
CA PRO A 232 -27.32 38.16 29.11
C PRO A 232 -27.77 36.81 28.51
N PRO A 233 -27.66 35.69 29.26
CA PRO A 233 -27.99 34.34 28.79
C PRO A 233 -29.38 34.20 28.15
N SER A 234 -30.31 35.09 28.50
CA SER A 234 -31.69 35.14 27.99
C SER A 234 -31.83 35.43 26.49
N ALA A 235 -30.79 35.90 25.83
CA ALA A 235 -30.83 36.26 24.41
C ALA A 235 -30.17 35.20 23.48
N LEU A 236 -29.81 34.03 24.03
CA LEU A 236 -29.35 32.89 23.24
C LEU A 236 -30.53 32.22 22.49
N PRO A 237 -30.40 31.91 21.19
CA PRO A 237 -31.40 31.13 20.46
C PRO A 237 -31.60 29.76 21.11
N GLY A 238 -32.81 29.45 21.58
CA GLY A 238 -33.12 28.20 22.28
C GLY A 238 -32.87 28.21 23.79
N TYR A 239 -32.61 29.37 24.40
CA TYR A 239 -32.56 29.48 25.87
C TYR A 239 -33.92 29.19 26.49
N LEU A 240 -34.00 28.15 27.31
CA LEU A 240 -35.13 27.89 28.18
C LEU A 240 -34.89 28.64 29.49
N THR A 241 -35.83 29.50 29.90
CA THR A 241 -35.76 30.14 31.21
C THR A 241 -35.81 29.07 32.31
N PRO A 242 -34.98 29.16 33.37
CA PRO A 242 -35.08 28.23 34.49
C PRO A 242 -36.47 28.36 35.13
N ARG A 243 -37.25 27.27 35.09
CA ARG A 243 -38.58 27.19 35.72
C ARG A 243 -38.43 26.55 37.09
N MET A 244 -39.16 27.06 38.09
CA MET A 244 -39.22 26.40 39.40
C MET A 244 -39.93 25.06 39.26
N GLN A 245 -39.27 24.02 39.77
CA GLN A 245 -39.70 22.64 39.69
C GLN A 245 -39.78 22.04 41.08
N THR A 246 -40.85 21.28 41.33
CA THR A 246 -40.92 20.37 42.48
C THR A 246 -40.75 18.93 42.00
N ILE A 247 -39.93 18.14 42.70
CA ILE A 247 -39.74 16.72 42.42
C ILE A 247 -40.46 15.93 43.51
N ALA A 248 -41.45 15.14 43.13
CA ALA A 248 -42.15 14.23 44.03
C ALA A 248 -41.32 12.95 44.29
N PRO A 249 -41.55 12.23 45.40
CA PRO A 249 -40.78 11.03 45.77
C PRO A 249 -40.84 9.87 44.74
N ASP A 250 -41.82 9.90 43.84
CA ASP A 250 -42.00 8.97 42.73
C ASP A 250 -41.25 9.39 41.45
N GLY A 251 -40.50 10.50 41.50
CA GLY A 251 -39.73 11.04 40.39
C GLY A 251 -40.49 12.03 39.50
N THR A 252 -41.74 12.37 39.85
CA THR A 252 -42.56 13.26 39.03
C THR A 252 -42.09 14.71 39.14
N VAL A 253 -42.02 15.39 37.99
CA VAL A 253 -41.52 16.76 37.83
C VAL A 253 -42.69 17.69 37.50
N THR A 254 -43.04 18.61 38.41
CA THR A 254 -44.09 19.62 38.18
C THR A 254 -43.52 21.03 38.12
N TYR A 255 -43.84 21.74 37.04
CA TYR A 255 -43.53 23.16 36.85
C TYR A 255 -44.69 24.02 37.38
N LEU A 256 -44.37 24.97 38.25
CA LEU A 256 -45.34 25.72 39.08
C LEU A 256 -46.32 26.59 38.28
N ASP A 257 -46.03 26.82 37.01
CA ASP A 257 -46.73 27.71 36.08
C ASP A 257 -47.63 26.97 35.07
N THR A 258 -47.92 25.68 35.31
CA THR A 258 -48.75 24.86 34.42
C THR A 258 -50.17 24.71 35.01
N PRO A 259 -51.25 25.22 34.36
CA PRO A 259 -52.62 24.99 34.83
C PRO A 259 -53.04 23.53 34.60
N THR A 260 -53.49 22.88 35.67
CA THR A 260 -53.85 21.45 35.75
C THR A 260 -55.03 21.06 34.85
N PRO A 261 -54.87 20.14 33.90
CA PRO A 261 -55.99 19.42 33.28
C PRO A 261 -56.23 18.08 34.00
N ALA A 262 -57.51 17.75 34.21
CA ALA A 262 -57.95 16.54 34.88
C ALA A 262 -57.89 15.27 33.99
N ALA A 263 -57.50 14.16 34.63
CA ALA A 263 -57.76 12.73 34.36
C ALA A 263 -57.06 11.98 33.18
N THR A 264 -56.13 11.07 33.56
CA THR A 264 -56.08 9.58 33.39
C THR A 264 -56.57 8.90 32.08
N PRO A 265 -56.01 7.74 31.63
CA PRO A 265 -54.62 7.24 31.58
C PRO A 265 -54.19 6.75 30.17
N THR A 266 -52.89 6.75 29.85
CA THR A 266 -52.31 5.84 28.83
C THR A 266 -50.89 5.44 29.24
N PRO A 267 -50.45 4.20 28.94
CA PRO A 267 -49.29 3.55 29.56
C PRO A 267 -47.95 4.14 29.05
N PRO A 268 -46.86 4.01 29.83
CA PRO A 268 -45.55 4.53 29.46
C PRO A 268 -44.93 3.68 28.33
N THR A 269 -44.63 4.30 27.19
CA THR A 269 -43.66 3.72 26.23
C THR A 269 -42.27 3.99 26.76
N VAL A 270 -41.76 3.02 27.50
CA VAL A 270 -40.37 2.91 27.95
C VAL A 270 -39.45 2.87 26.73
N SER A 271 -38.47 3.77 26.68
CA SER A 271 -37.33 3.70 25.76
C SER A 271 -36.52 2.44 26.09
N THR A 272 -36.84 1.33 25.43
CA THR A 272 -36.11 0.06 25.55
C THR A 272 -34.68 0.18 25.02
N PRO A 273 -33.71 -0.57 25.58
CA PRO A 273 -32.39 -0.71 24.98
C PRO A 273 -32.53 -1.28 23.57
N SER A 274 -31.88 -0.65 22.59
CA SER A 274 -31.86 -1.13 21.20
C SER A 274 -31.29 -2.55 21.16
N ARG A 275 -32.18 -3.51 20.92
CA ARG A 275 -31.91 -4.94 20.77
C ARG A 275 -30.76 -5.15 19.79
N ALA A 276 -29.77 -5.98 20.18
CA ALA A 276 -28.75 -6.47 19.27
C ALA A 276 -29.43 -7.05 18.00
N PRO A 277 -28.94 -6.75 16.78
CA PRO A 277 -29.55 -7.25 15.57
C PRO A 277 -29.50 -8.79 15.55
N SER A 278 -30.64 -9.42 15.27
CA SER A 278 -30.79 -10.87 15.20
C SER A 278 -30.05 -11.51 14.01
N SER A 279 -29.48 -10.69 13.12
CA SER A 279 -28.63 -11.10 12.00
C SER A 279 -28.03 -9.87 11.31
N PHE A 280 -26.81 -10.00 10.80
CA PHE A 280 -26.24 -9.06 9.83
C PHE A 280 -26.83 -9.34 8.44
N LEU A 281 -27.29 -8.29 7.75
CA LEU A 281 -27.97 -8.39 6.44
C LEU A 281 -27.17 -7.77 5.29
N ARG A 282 -26.40 -6.69 5.54
CA ARG A 282 -25.57 -6.04 4.50
C ARG A 282 -24.11 -6.46 4.58
N SER A 283 -23.37 -6.27 3.49
CA SER A 283 -21.93 -6.48 3.45
C SER A 283 -21.23 -5.29 4.09
N LEU A 284 -20.29 -5.55 4.99
CA LEU A 284 -19.51 -4.51 5.69
C LEU A 284 -18.05 -4.60 5.27
N LYS A 285 -17.45 -3.46 4.96
CA LYS A 285 -16.04 -3.34 4.59
C LYS A 285 -15.43 -2.11 5.26
N TYR A 286 -14.11 -1.99 5.17
CA TYR A 286 -13.40 -0.80 5.60
C TYR A 286 -14.13 0.48 5.16
N GLY A 287 -14.34 1.40 6.10
CA GLY A 287 -15.08 2.64 5.88
C GLY A 287 -16.59 2.58 6.17
N SER A 288 -17.19 1.40 6.38
CA SER A 288 -18.62 1.27 6.65
C SER A 288 -19.00 1.92 7.99
N LYS A 289 -20.17 2.56 8.06
CA LYS A 289 -20.71 3.21 9.27
C LYS A 289 -22.16 2.80 9.52
N GLY A 290 -22.57 2.70 10.78
CA GLY A 290 -23.97 2.48 11.17
C GLY A 290 -24.16 1.50 12.32
N ASN A 291 -25.41 1.33 12.76
CA ASN A 291 -25.77 0.51 13.93
C ASN A 291 -25.37 -0.97 13.79
N ASP A 292 -25.31 -1.48 12.56
CA ASP A 292 -24.87 -2.84 12.28
C ASP A 292 -23.35 -3.02 12.34
N VAL A 293 -22.57 -1.95 12.15
CA VAL A 293 -21.13 -1.94 12.45
C VAL A 293 -20.92 -1.91 13.97
N SER A 294 -21.72 -1.13 14.71
CA SER A 294 -21.69 -1.15 16.19
C SER A 294 -21.99 -2.56 16.70
N ALA A 295 -23.03 -3.20 16.19
CA ALA A 295 -23.36 -4.58 16.54
C ALA A 295 -22.28 -5.59 16.17
N LEU A 296 -21.59 -5.40 15.03
CA LEU A 296 -20.44 -6.23 14.66
C LEU A 296 -19.31 -6.08 15.67
N GLN A 297 -19.00 -4.84 16.06
CA GLN A 297 -17.96 -4.54 17.04
C GLN A 297 -18.30 -5.09 18.42
N GLU A 298 -19.56 -4.98 18.86
CA GLU A 298 -20.04 -5.60 20.10
C GLU A 298 -19.90 -7.11 20.09
N PHE A 299 -20.19 -7.77 18.96
CA PHE A 299 -19.99 -9.19 18.80
C PHE A 299 -18.50 -9.57 18.87
N LEU A 300 -17.64 -8.88 18.10
CA LEU A 300 -16.21 -9.16 18.05
C LEU A 300 -15.52 -8.90 19.40
N LYS A 301 -15.97 -7.92 20.17
CA LYS A 301 -15.45 -7.57 21.49
C LYS A 301 -15.59 -8.70 22.51
N LYS A 302 -16.54 -9.63 22.32
CA LYS A 302 -16.71 -10.79 23.21
C LYS A 302 -15.48 -11.71 23.23
N ASP A 303 -14.66 -11.66 22.18
CA ASP A 303 -13.41 -12.41 22.08
C ASP A 303 -12.23 -11.44 21.97
N GLN A 304 -11.57 -11.19 23.11
CA GLN A 304 -10.41 -10.29 23.17
C GLN A 304 -9.21 -10.78 22.34
N THR A 305 -9.16 -12.08 21.98
CA THR A 305 -8.11 -12.60 21.08
C THR A 305 -8.33 -12.14 19.63
N LEU A 306 -9.59 -11.97 19.24
CA LEU A 306 -9.97 -11.45 17.93
C LEU A 306 -9.92 -9.93 17.89
N TYR A 307 -10.52 -9.28 18.90
CA TYR A 307 -10.66 -7.83 18.93
C TYR A 307 -10.15 -7.20 20.24
N PRO A 308 -8.82 -7.18 20.45
CA PRO A 308 -8.22 -6.67 21.67
C PRO A 308 -8.50 -5.18 21.89
N GLU A 309 -8.71 -4.42 20.81
CA GLU A 309 -9.04 -3.00 20.91
C GLU A 309 -10.44 -2.75 21.48
N GLY A 310 -11.39 -3.69 21.31
CA GLY A 310 -12.71 -3.66 21.95
C GLY A 310 -13.55 -2.40 21.74
N LEU A 311 -13.27 -1.63 20.67
CA LEU A 311 -13.91 -0.36 20.38
C LEU A 311 -15.26 -0.57 19.68
N VAL A 312 -16.32 0.05 20.21
CA VAL A 312 -17.65 0.07 19.58
C VAL A 312 -17.96 1.51 19.17
N THR A 313 -17.52 1.87 17.97
CA THR A 313 -17.61 3.24 17.42
C THR A 313 -18.70 3.37 16.36
N GLY A 314 -19.27 2.27 15.90
CA GLY A 314 -20.15 2.25 14.74
C GLY A 314 -19.44 2.54 13.41
N PHE A 315 -18.10 2.48 13.41
CA PHE A 315 -17.25 2.70 12.23
C PHE A 315 -16.26 1.56 11.99
N PHE A 316 -16.28 0.99 10.79
CA PHE A 316 -15.45 -0.14 10.38
C PHE A 316 -14.06 0.39 9.98
N GLY A 317 -13.23 0.66 10.98
CA GLY A 317 -11.86 1.13 10.82
C GLY A 317 -10.82 -0.01 10.84
N PRO A 318 -9.52 0.33 10.91
CA PRO A 318 -8.42 -0.63 10.88
C PRO A 318 -8.51 -1.70 11.97
N ALA A 319 -8.92 -1.32 13.19
CA ALA A 319 -9.05 -2.25 14.31
C ALA A 319 -10.15 -3.30 14.05
N THR A 320 -11.31 -2.86 13.54
CA THR A 320 -12.41 -3.77 13.15
C THR A 320 -12.02 -4.63 11.95
N GLN A 321 -11.25 -4.09 11.00
CA GLN A 321 -10.73 -4.87 9.87
C GLN A 321 -9.75 -5.97 10.30
N ARG A 322 -8.80 -5.67 11.21
CA ARG A 322 -7.90 -6.67 11.79
C ARG A 322 -8.68 -7.75 12.55
N ALA A 323 -9.69 -7.35 13.32
CA ALA A 323 -10.55 -8.30 14.01
C ALA A 323 -11.32 -9.22 13.03
N ILE A 324 -11.78 -8.69 11.89
CA ILE A 324 -12.41 -9.52 10.86
C ILE A 324 -11.42 -10.45 10.16
N ARG A 325 -10.19 -10.01 9.89
CA ARG A 325 -9.14 -10.88 9.35
C ARG A 325 -8.87 -12.07 10.27
N ARG A 326 -8.66 -11.80 11.56
CA ARG A 326 -8.49 -12.85 12.58
C ARG A 326 -9.71 -13.75 12.72
N PHE A 327 -10.91 -13.19 12.63
CA PHE A 327 -12.15 -13.97 12.66
C PHE A 327 -12.25 -14.90 11.43
N GLN A 328 -11.88 -14.41 10.25
CA GLN A 328 -11.88 -15.20 9.02
C GLN A 328 -10.85 -16.33 9.05
N GLU A 329 -9.67 -16.07 9.61
CA GLU A 329 -8.63 -17.08 9.82
C GLU A 329 -9.06 -18.12 10.87
N LYS A 330 -9.64 -17.69 12.00
CA LYS A 330 -10.09 -18.57 13.09
C LYS A 330 -11.17 -19.57 12.66
N TYR A 331 -11.95 -19.25 11.64
CA TYR A 331 -13.07 -20.06 11.16
C TYR A 331 -12.89 -20.55 9.70
N ASP A 332 -11.66 -20.50 9.17
CA ASP A 332 -11.30 -20.98 7.82
C ASP A 332 -12.18 -20.40 6.70
N ILE A 333 -12.55 -19.12 6.81
CA ILE A 333 -13.45 -18.44 5.87
C ILE A 333 -12.67 -17.83 4.69
N ALA A 334 -11.53 -17.20 4.98
CA ALA A 334 -10.69 -16.50 4.01
C ALA A 334 -9.28 -16.28 4.58
N SER A 335 -8.26 -16.33 3.71
CA SER A 335 -6.86 -16.02 4.01
C SER A 335 -6.37 -14.82 3.18
N SER A 336 -5.12 -14.38 3.38
CA SER A 336 -4.53 -13.21 2.72
C SER A 336 -4.61 -13.21 1.19
N SER A 337 -4.68 -14.38 0.55
CA SER A 337 -4.83 -14.54 -0.90
C SER A 337 -6.29 -14.59 -1.38
N THR A 338 -7.27 -14.58 -0.47
CA THR A 338 -8.70 -14.72 -0.80
C THR A 338 -9.36 -13.35 -1.06
N PRO A 339 -10.04 -13.15 -2.19
CA PRO A 339 -10.84 -11.96 -2.43
C PRO A 339 -11.89 -11.75 -1.34
N GLY A 340 -11.84 -10.59 -0.66
CA GLY A 340 -12.73 -10.28 0.48
C GLY A 340 -12.15 -10.55 1.86
N TYR A 341 -10.87 -10.91 1.96
CA TYR A 341 -10.12 -10.93 3.22
C TYR A 341 -10.12 -9.55 3.90
N GLY A 342 -10.53 -9.51 5.17
CA GLY A 342 -10.80 -8.28 5.92
C GLY A 342 -12.13 -7.61 5.63
N THR A 343 -13.09 -8.29 4.98
CA THR A 343 -14.45 -7.78 4.76
C THR A 343 -15.53 -8.77 5.22
N VAL A 344 -16.68 -8.25 5.63
CA VAL A 344 -17.87 -9.04 5.96
C VAL A 344 -18.69 -9.27 4.69
N GLY A 345 -18.18 -10.14 3.83
CA GLY A 345 -18.89 -10.66 2.67
C GLY A 345 -19.92 -11.74 3.03
N PRO A 346 -20.63 -12.34 2.04
CA PRO A 346 -21.68 -13.33 2.27
C PRO A 346 -21.25 -14.53 3.14
N LYS A 347 -20.03 -15.06 2.92
CA LYS A 347 -19.48 -16.18 3.70
C LYS A 347 -19.20 -15.80 5.16
N THR A 348 -18.51 -14.68 5.40
CA THR A 348 -18.24 -14.15 6.74
C THR A 348 -19.54 -13.86 7.51
N ARG A 349 -20.54 -13.31 6.81
CA ARG A 349 -21.85 -12.99 7.37
C ARG A 349 -22.65 -14.23 7.75
N ALA A 350 -22.63 -15.27 6.94
CA ALA A 350 -23.27 -16.54 7.25
C ALA A 350 -22.71 -17.15 8.55
N LYS A 351 -21.38 -17.11 8.74
CA LYS A 351 -20.75 -17.59 9.97
C LYS A 351 -21.10 -16.71 11.19
N LEU A 352 -21.05 -15.39 11.05
CA LEU A 352 -21.45 -14.46 12.13
C LEU A 352 -22.90 -14.71 12.58
N ASN A 353 -23.83 -14.86 11.64
CA ASN A 353 -25.24 -15.12 11.95
C ASN A 353 -25.46 -16.49 12.60
N ALA A 354 -24.60 -17.48 12.33
CA ALA A 354 -24.64 -18.78 13.00
C ALA A 354 -24.17 -18.72 14.46
N LEU A 355 -23.31 -17.75 14.80
CA LEU A 355 -22.73 -17.57 16.14
C LEU A 355 -23.53 -16.60 17.03
N ILE A 356 -24.51 -15.88 16.47
CA ILE A 356 -25.40 -14.95 17.19
C ILE A 356 -26.67 -15.67 17.70
N LYS A 357 -26.92 -16.90 17.26
CA LYS A 357 -28.06 -17.71 17.67
C LYS A 357 -27.99 -18.17 19.12
#